data_AF-A0A5C1Y682-F1
#
_entry.id   AF-A0A5C1Y682-F1
#
_cell.length_a   1.000
_cell.length_b   1.000
_cell.length_c   1.000
_cell.angle_alpha   90.00
_cell.angle_beta   90.00
_cell.angle_gamma   90.00
#
_symmetry.space_group_name_H-M   'P 1'
#
loop_
_entity.id
_entity.type
_entity.pdbx_description
1 polymer ?
#
loop_
_entity_poly.entity_id
_entity_poly.type
_entity_poly.pdbx_seq_one_letter_code
_entity_poly.pdbx_strand_id
1 'polypeptide(L)'
;MDFTGGGTAIMLALAAGLWFLYLLPTWVRRREYLATERNATRLQRAIRVMAESAELPQEVRVEVAARDAVQHEKLVRQEQRRADAVARAELRAAAMRARAAEAEAAAVERAARTASAALAAHRVSARAVLVQQRLRRARRIAGLLLLAALVVAAVQLWLMATTGVVPGSWLVLAGAAAAGVVSVRIQRGIVARTRAVAALAAAPVARASSRLIDAEPVTAPARGWTPVAVPKPLYLERNEAPRVPVVPAQRAEELLRAAAAEAERALLAAHAEPEVVPFPTRPAVAPAAPVTTPAPSRFASMGIVGEVEGAMPDLDEVLRRRRSG
;
A
#
# COMPACT_ATOMS: atom_id res chain seq x y z
N MET A 1 -54.01 -49.33 15.20
CA MET A 1 -52.97 -50.38 15.12
C MET A 1 -52.53 -50.40 13.68
N ASP A 2 -51.60 -49.49 13.35
CA ASP A 2 -51.35 -49.12 11.96
C ASP A 2 -50.09 -49.85 11.49
N PHE A 3 -50.29 -51.08 11.01
CA PHE A 3 -49.24 -51.92 10.41
C PHE A 3 -49.35 -52.02 8.88
N THR A 4 -50.11 -51.15 8.23
CA THR A 4 -50.42 -51.26 6.79
C THR A 4 -49.35 -50.68 5.85
N GLY A 5 -48.38 -49.90 6.35
CA GLY A 5 -47.29 -49.37 5.53
C GLY A 5 -46.06 -50.29 5.39
N GLY A 6 -45.73 -51.06 6.44
CA GLY A 6 -44.54 -51.91 6.45
C GLY A 6 -44.71 -53.20 5.63
N GLY A 7 -45.86 -53.87 5.79
CA GLY A 7 -46.13 -55.14 5.08
C GLY A 7 -46.26 -54.97 3.57
N THR A 8 -46.91 -53.90 3.11
CA THR A 8 -47.04 -53.58 1.68
C THR A 8 -45.69 -53.20 1.06
N ALA A 9 -44.86 -52.42 1.77
CA ALA A 9 -43.50 -52.09 1.33
C ALA A 9 -42.60 -53.33 1.23
N ILE A 10 -42.70 -54.26 2.19
CA ILE A 10 -41.96 -55.54 2.16
C ILE A 10 -42.43 -56.39 0.97
N MET A 11 -43.75 -56.48 0.74
CA MET A 11 -44.28 -57.27 -0.38
C MET A 11 -43.88 -56.69 -1.74
N LEU A 12 -43.89 -55.36 -1.88
CA LEU A 12 -43.41 -54.67 -3.08
C LEU A 12 -41.90 -54.85 -3.28
N ALA A 13 -41.12 -54.81 -2.20
CA ALA A 13 -39.68 -55.05 -2.26
C ALA A 13 -39.36 -56.50 -2.67
N LEU A 14 -40.12 -57.48 -2.16
CA LEU A 14 -40.01 -58.88 -2.58
C LEU A 14 -40.42 -59.08 -4.04
N ALA A 15 -41.51 -58.45 -4.48
CA ALA A 15 -41.96 -58.50 -5.87
C ALA A 15 -40.95 -57.84 -6.83
N ALA A 16 -40.42 -56.67 -6.46
CA ALA A 16 -39.38 -55.97 -7.21
C ALA A 16 -38.06 -56.76 -7.24
N GLY A 17 -37.68 -57.36 -6.11
CA GLY A 17 -36.49 -58.22 -6.02
C GLY A 17 -36.61 -59.46 -6.88
N LEU A 18 -37.78 -60.12 -6.86
CA LEU A 18 -38.04 -61.28 -7.71
C LEU A 18 -38.10 -60.90 -9.19
N TRP A 19 -38.71 -59.77 -9.53
CA TRP A 19 -38.71 -59.23 -10.89
C TRP A 19 -37.29 -58.91 -11.36
N PHE A 20 -36.47 -58.30 -10.50
CA PHE A 20 -35.07 -58.01 -10.79
C PHE A 20 -34.25 -59.29 -10.98
N LEU A 21 -34.46 -60.31 -10.14
CA LEU A 21 -33.81 -61.61 -10.26
C LEU A 21 -34.18 -62.33 -11.57
N TYR A 22 -35.41 -62.15 -12.04
CA TYR A 22 -35.85 -62.65 -13.35
C TYR A 22 -35.29 -61.82 -14.52
N LEU A 23 -35.13 -60.51 -14.37
CA LEU A 23 -34.69 -59.63 -15.45
C LEU A 23 -33.16 -59.60 -15.63
N LEU A 24 -32.40 -59.73 -14.55
CA LEU A 24 -30.93 -59.67 -14.54
C LEU A 24 -30.29 -60.63 -15.57
N PRO A 25 -30.66 -61.93 -15.61
CA PRO A 25 -30.08 -62.88 -16.55
C PRO A 25 -30.36 -62.50 -18.01
N THR A 26 -31.56 -61.96 -18.27
CA THR A 26 -32.00 -61.57 -19.61
C THR A 26 -31.23 -60.34 -20.11
N TRP A 27 -30.93 -59.38 -19.23
CA TRP A 27 -30.13 -58.20 -19.56
C TRP A 27 -28.65 -58.51 -19.74
N VAL A 28 -28.10 -59.38 -18.90
CA VAL A 28 -26.69 -59.81 -19.00
C VAL A 28 -26.48 -60.60 -20.30
N ARG A 29 -27.34 -61.58 -20.61
CA ARG A 29 -27.27 -62.33 -21.89
C ARG A 29 -27.41 -61.42 -23.10
N ARG A 30 -28.30 -60.41 -23.06
CA ARG A 30 -28.45 -59.44 -24.16
C ARG A 30 -27.21 -58.56 -24.32
N ARG A 31 -26.53 -58.18 -23.23
CA ARG A 31 -25.27 -57.42 -23.27
C ARG A 31 -24.10 -58.25 -23.78
N GLU A 32 -24.01 -59.51 -23.38
CA GLU A 32 -23.01 -60.45 -23.88
C GLU A 32 -23.19 -60.69 -25.38
N TYR A 33 -24.43 -60.86 -25.83
CA TYR A 33 -24.76 -61.01 -27.26
C TYR A 33 -24.43 -59.75 -28.07
N LEU A 34 -24.75 -58.55 -27.54
CA LEU A 34 -24.39 -57.29 -28.21
C LEU A 34 -22.88 -57.04 -28.22
N ALA A 35 -22.14 -57.50 -27.21
CA ALA A 35 -20.70 -57.41 -27.18
C ALA A 35 -20.05 -58.37 -28.20
N THR A 36 -20.56 -59.60 -28.32
CA THR A 36 -20.07 -60.58 -29.30
C THR A 36 -20.48 -60.23 -30.72
N GLU A 37 -21.69 -59.72 -30.96
CA GLU A 37 -22.09 -59.19 -32.27
C GLU A 37 -21.25 -57.97 -32.68
N ARG A 38 -20.99 -57.05 -31.75
CA ARG A 38 -20.12 -55.90 -32.03
C ARG A 38 -18.67 -56.33 -32.24
N ASN A 39 -18.19 -57.34 -31.53
CA ASN A 39 -16.84 -57.86 -31.73
C ASN A 39 -16.73 -58.63 -33.06
N ALA A 40 -17.76 -59.41 -33.41
CA ALA A 40 -17.86 -60.12 -34.68
C ALA A 40 -17.96 -59.14 -35.86
N THR A 41 -18.77 -58.09 -35.75
CA THR A 41 -18.86 -57.05 -36.80
C THR A 41 -17.59 -56.21 -36.89
N ARG A 42 -16.91 -55.93 -35.77
CA ARG A 42 -15.59 -55.28 -35.78
C ARG A 42 -14.53 -56.16 -36.41
N LEU A 43 -14.51 -57.46 -36.10
CA LEU A 43 -13.59 -58.43 -36.71
C LEU A 43 -13.89 -58.62 -38.19
N GLN A 44 -15.15 -58.78 -38.58
CA GLN A 44 -15.56 -58.89 -39.99
C GLN A 44 -15.25 -57.60 -40.76
N ARG A 45 -15.50 -56.44 -40.16
CA ARG A 45 -15.17 -55.14 -40.77
C ARG A 45 -13.68 -54.88 -40.77
N ALA A 46 -12.94 -55.32 -39.76
CA ALA A 46 -11.48 -55.25 -39.75
C ALA A 46 -10.88 -56.20 -40.78
N ILE A 47 -11.37 -57.44 -40.92
CA ILE A 47 -10.96 -58.37 -41.98
C ILE A 47 -11.30 -57.80 -43.35
N ARG A 48 -12.50 -57.21 -43.51
CA ARG A 48 -12.91 -56.54 -44.75
C ARG A 48 -12.01 -55.35 -45.08
N VAL A 49 -11.73 -54.49 -44.10
CA VAL A 49 -10.85 -53.32 -44.26
C VAL A 49 -9.39 -53.73 -44.40
N MET A 50 -8.95 -54.84 -43.79
CA MET A 50 -7.60 -55.40 -43.98
C MET A 50 -7.45 -56.09 -45.33
N ALA A 51 -8.52 -56.68 -45.86
CA ALA A 51 -8.57 -57.19 -47.23
C ALA A 51 -8.60 -56.03 -48.24
N GLU A 52 -9.41 -55.00 -47.99
CA GLU A 52 -9.46 -53.78 -48.82
C GLU A 52 -8.17 -52.94 -48.69
N SER A 53 -7.45 -52.99 -47.56
CA SER A 53 -6.16 -52.30 -47.38
C SER A 53 -4.96 -53.10 -47.91
N ALA A 54 -5.10 -54.41 -48.11
CA ALA A 54 -4.12 -55.23 -48.81
C ALA A 54 -4.07 -54.91 -50.32
N GLU A 55 -5.17 -54.39 -50.89
CA GLU A 55 -5.28 -54.00 -52.30
C GLU A 55 -4.92 -52.53 -52.57
N LEU A 56 -4.49 -51.75 -51.56
CA LEU A 56 -4.02 -50.38 -51.77
C LEU A 56 -2.67 -50.37 -52.51
N PRO A 57 -2.57 -49.69 -53.67
CA PRO A 57 -1.30 -49.49 -54.37
C PRO A 57 -0.24 -48.90 -53.44
N GLN A 58 1.04 -49.29 -53.62
CA GLN A 58 2.11 -48.85 -52.72
C GLN A 58 2.17 -47.32 -52.62
N GLU A 59 1.83 -46.59 -53.70
CA GLU A 59 1.88 -45.13 -53.72
C GLU A 59 0.94 -44.48 -52.68
N VAL A 60 -0.26 -45.01 -52.49
CA VAL A 60 -1.27 -44.44 -51.57
C VAL A 60 -0.89 -44.70 -50.11
N ARG A 61 -0.21 -45.82 -49.82
CA ARG A 61 0.27 -46.12 -48.45
C ARG A 61 1.34 -45.14 -47.99
N VAL A 62 2.25 -44.73 -48.88
CA VAL A 62 3.27 -43.74 -48.53
C VAL A 62 2.64 -42.35 -48.35
N GLU A 63 1.62 -42.02 -49.14
CA GLU A 63 0.91 -40.74 -49.02
C GLU A 63 0.06 -40.66 -47.73
N VAL A 64 -0.63 -41.73 -47.33
CA VAL A 64 -1.38 -41.79 -46.06
C VAL A 64 -0.43 -41.77 -44.87
N ALA A 65 0.66 -42.55 -44.89
CA ALA A 65 1.67 -42.53 -43.84
C ALA A 65 2.34 -41.15 -43.70
N ALA A 66 2.60 -40.46 -44.81
CA ALA A 66 3.11 -39.08 -44.80
C ALA A 66 2.08 -38.10 -44.20
N ARG A 67 0.78 -38.27 -44.51
CA ARG A 67 -0.29 -37.46 -43.90
C ARG A 67 -0.42 -37.71 -42.40
N ASP A 68 -0.37 -38.96 -41.96
CA ASP A 68 -0.44 -39.32 -40.54
C ASP A 68 0.76 -38.80 -39.76
N ALA A 69 1.98 -38.88 -40.32
CA ALA A 69 3.18 -38.28 -39.72
C ALA A 69 3.02 -36.76 -39.51
N VAL A 70 2.46 -36.05 -40.49
CA VAL A 70 2.17 -34.61 -40.39
C VAL A 70 1.09 -34.31 -39.33
N GLN A 71 0.06 -35.16 -39.21
CA GLN A 71 -0.97 -35.00 -38.16
C GLN A 71 -0.40 -35.25 -36.76
N HIS A 72 0.43 -36.27 -36.60
CA HIS A 72 1.12 -36.56 -35.35
C HIS A 72 2.09 -35.43 -34.96
N GLU A 73 2.86 -34.88 -35.90
CA GLU A 73 3.72 -33.73 -35.64
C GLU A 73 2.90 -32.51 -35.19
N LYS A 74 1.75 -32.25 -35.83
CA LYS A 74 0.84 -31.17 -35.43
C LYS A 74 0.29 -31.36 -34.02
N LEU A 75 -0.10 -32.58 -33.65
CA LEU A 75 -0.58 -32.89 -32.30
C LEU A 75 0.51 -32.68 -31.25
N VAL A 76 1.72 -33.21 -31.48
CA VAL A 76 2.86 -33.01 -30.57
C VAL A 76 3.18 -31.52 -30.44
N ARG A 77 3.19 -30.76 -31.54
CA ARG A 77 3.42 -29.31 -31.54
C ARG A 77 2.31 -28.54 -30.80
N GLN A 78 1.06 -29.00 -30.87
CA GLN A 78 -0.04 -28.40 -30.09
C GLN A 78 0.13 -28.65 -28.59
N GLU A 79 0.48 -29.87 -28.20
CA GLU A 79 0.73 -30.20 -26.78
C GLU A 79 1.94 -29.45 -26.23
N GLN A 80 3.02 -29.32 -27.00
CA GLN A 80 4.17 -28.49 -26.63
C GLN A 80 3.76 -27.02 -26.44
N ARG A 81 2.99 -26.45 -27.36
CA ARG A 81 2.48 -25.06 -27.22
C ARG A 81 1.60 -24.88 -25.98
N ARG A 82 0.79 -25.89 -25.63
CA ARG A 82 -0.03 -25.89 -24.40
C ARG A 82 0.86 -25.93 -23.16
N ALA A 83 1.84 -26.83 -23.12
CA ALA A 83 2.81 -26.92 -22.03
C ALA A 83 3.59 -25.61 -21.84
N ASP A 84 4.07 -24.99 -22.93
CA ASP A 84 4.77 -23.71 -22.90
C ASP A 84 3.87 -22.55 -22.44
N ALA A 85 2.58 -22.60 -22.77
CA ALA A 85 1.62 -21.60 -22.32
C ALA A 85 1.36 -21.72 -20.82
N VAL A 86 1.22 -22.95 -20.31
CA VAL A 86 1.06 -23.24 -18.87
C VAL A 86 2.31 -22.81 -18.10
N ALA A 87 3.50 -23.21 -18.55
CA ALA A 87 4.76 -22.82 -17.90
C ALA A 87 4.93 -21.29 -17.83
N ARG A 88 4.58 -20.57 -18.91
CA ARG A 88 4.59 -19.09 -18.91
C ARG A 88 3.55 -18.49 -17.98
N ALA A 89 2.37 -19.09 -17.87
CA ALA A 89 1.34 -18.64 -16.93
C ALA A 89 1.78 -18.84 -15.47
N GLU A 90 2.41 -19.98 -15.16
CA GLU A 90 2.95 -20.27 -13.83
C GLU A 90 4.07 -19.31 -13.43
N LEU A 91 5.01 -19.03 -14.33
CA LEU A 91 6.08 -18.05 -14.09
C LEU A 91 5.53 -16.65 -13.83
N ARG A 92 4.51 -16.22 -14.59
CA ARG A 92 3.82 -14.94 -14.35
C ARG A 92 3.10 -14.93 -13.01
N ALA A 93 2.42 -16.01 -12.66
CA ALA A 93 1.75 -16.13 -11.36
C ALA A 93 2.76 -16.10 -10.21
N ALA A 94 3.90 -16.78 -10.34
CA ALA A 94 4.99 -16.74 -9.36
C ALA A 94 5.58 -15.34 -9.21
N ALA A 95 5.84 -14.64 -10.32
CA ALA A 95 6.34 -13.26 -10.30
C ALA A 95 5.35 -12.28 -9.64
N MET A 96 4.05 -12.44 -9.90
CA MET A 96 3.02 -11.63 -9.25
C MET A 96 2.94 -11.89 -7.74
N ARG A 97 3.06 -13.15 -7.31
CA ARG A 97 3.12 -13.51 -5.88
C ARG A 97 4.36 -12.94 -5.20
N ALA A 98 5.53 -12.99 -5.85
CA ALA A 98 6.76 -12.40 -5.33
C ALA A 98 6.62 -10.87 -5.13
N ARG A 99 6.09 -10.16 -6.14
CA ARG A 99 5.82 -8.71 -6.03
C ARG A 99 4.81 -8.37 -4.94
N ALA A 100 3.77 -9.19 -4.77
CA ALA A 100 2.79 -9.01 -3.71
C ALA A 100 3.44 -9.17 -2.32
N ALA A 101 4.26 -10.21 -2.13
CA ALA A 101 5.00 -10.44 -0.90
C ALA A 101 5.98 -9.29 -0.57
N GLU A 102 6.69 -8.77 -1.56
CA GLU A 102 7.56 -7.59 -1.41
C GLU A 102 6.76 -6.34 -1.02
N ALA A 103 5.59 -6.13 -1.63
CA ALA A 103 4.71 -5.00 -1.31
C ALA A 103 4.16 -5.09 0.12
N GLU A 104 3.77 -6.28 0.57
CA GLU A 104 3.34 -6.55 1.94
C GLU A 104 4.48 -6.33 2.94
N ALA A 105 5.67 -6.86 2.67
CA ALA A 105 6.84 -6.65 3.52
C ALA A 105 7.18 -5.16 3.65
N ALA A 106 7.19 -4.43 2.53
CA ALA A 106 7.40 -2.99 2.53
C ALA A 106 6.28 -2.22 3.27
N ALA A 107 5.03 -2.69 3.21
CA ALA A 107 3.92 -2.11 3.97
C ALA A 107 4.08 -2.33 5.48
N VAL A 108 4.49 -3.52 5.91
CA VAL A 108 4.77 -3.85 7.31
C VAL A 108 5.93 -2.99 7.84
N GLU A 109 7.01 -2.83 7.07
CA GLU A 109 8.12 -1.96 7.48
C GLU A 109 7.72 -0.48 7.59
N ARG A 110 6.88 0.02 6.66
CA ARG A 110 6.34 1.39 6.75
C ARG A 110 5.46 1.52 7.99
N ALA A 111 4.58 0.56 8.24
CA ALA A 111 3.74 0.54 9.43
C ALA A 111 4.59 0.54 10.73
N ALA A 112 5.61 -0.31 10.80
CA ALA A 112 6.54 -0.36 11.93
C ALA A 112 7.29 0.97 12.15
N ARG A 113 7.75 1.62 11.07
CA ARG A 113 8.38 2.95 11.13
C ARG A 113 7.41 4.03 11.60
N THR A 114 6.16 4.02 11.12
CA THR A 114 5.15 4.98 11.57
C THR A 114 4.78 4.77 13.03
N ALA A 115 4.67 3.51 13.48
CA ALA A 115 4.38 3.18 14.87
C ALA A 115 5.51 3.60 15.81
N SER A 116 6.78 3.37 15.43
CA SER A 116 7.93 3.79 16.22
C SER A 116 8.06 5.32 16.28
N ALA A 117 7.81 6.02 15.16
CA ALA A 117 7.76 7.47 15.11
C ALA A 117 6.63 8.05 15.99
N ALA A 118 5.44 7.45 15.94
CA ALA A 118 4.31 7.85 16.78
C ALA A 118 4.60 7.65 18.27
N LEU A 119 5.21 6.51 18.64
CA LEU A 119 5.62 6.25 20.02
C LEU A 119 6.69 7.23 20.51
N ALA A 120 7.66 7.56 19.66
CA ALA A 120 8.68 8.56 19.95
C ALA A 120 8.04 9.95 20.17
N ALA A 121 7.14 10.36 19.28
CA ALA A 121 6.39 11.62 19.41
C ALA A 121 5.60 11.65 20.73
N HIS A 122 4.92 10.56 21.07
CA HIS A 122 4.16 10.45 22.33
C HIS A 122 5.05 10.57 23.57
N ARG A 123 6.25 9.96 23.56
CA ARG A 123 7.22 10.09 24.66
C ARG A 123 7.72 11.52 24.81
N VAL A 124 8.00 12.21 23.70
CA VAL A 124 8.41 13.63 23.72
C VAL A 124 7.28 14.49 24.28
N SER A 125 6.03 14.29 23.85
CA SER A 125 4.88 15.03 24.38
C SER A 125 4.66 14.76 25.87
N ALA A 126 4.74 13.50 26.31
CA ALA A 126 4.59 13.12 27.72
C ALA A 126 5.67 13.79 28.59
N ARG A 127 6.94 13.78 28.13
CA ARG A 127 8.04 14.46 28.80
C ARG A 127 7.82 15.97 28.86
N ALA A 128 7.33 16.59 27.79
CA ALA A 128 7.00 18.01 27.76
C ALA A 128 5.90 18.37 28.78
N VAL A 129 4.85 17.54 28.90
CA VAL A 129 3.78 17.73 29.90
C VAL A 129 4.34 17.65 31.33
N LEU A 130 5.17 16.66 31.63
CA LEU A 130 5.79 16.52 32.96
C LEU A 130 6.68 17.72 33.32
N VAL A 131 7.48 18.19 32.36
CA VAL A 131 8.32 19.39 32.54
C VAL A 131 7.46 20.64 32.77
N GLN A 132 6.39 20.81 32.00
CA GLN A 132 5.44 21.93 32.21
C GLN A 132 4.78 21.88 33.59
N GLN A 133 4.35 20.71 34.06
CA GLN A 133 3.76 20.56 35.40
C GLN A 133 4.75 20.94 36.51
N ARG A 134 6.01 20.52 36.42
CA ARG A 134 7.07 20.89 37.36
C ARG A 134 7.31 22.41 37.39
N LEU A 135 7.37 23.05 36.23
CA LEU A 135 7.53 24.50 36.12
C LEU A 135 6.34 25.28 36.72
N ARG A 136 5.10 24.79 36.55
CA ARG A 136 3.91 25.39 37.19
C ARG A 136 3.99 25.31 38.72
N ARG A 137 4.43 24.18 39.28
CA ARG A 137 4.61 24.02 40.73
C ARG A 137 5.70 24.96 41.25
N ALA A 138 6.86 25.01 40.58
CA ALA A 138 7.94 25.93 40.93
C ALA A 138 7.50 27.41 40.89
N ARG A 139 6.67 27.80 39.91
CA ARG A 139 6.11 29.15 39.84
C ARG A 139 5.19 29.48 41.01
N ARG A 140 4.36 28.54 41.46
CA ARG A 140 3.50 28.73 42.65
C ARG A 140 4.35 28.93 43.91
N ILE A 141 5.38 28.11 44.11
CA ILE A 141 6.29 28.23 45.25
C ILE A 141 7.03 29.57 45.23
N ALA A 142 7.59 29.97 44.07
CA ALA A 142 8.23 31.27 43.93
C ALA A 142 7.26 32.44 44.18
N GLY A 143 6.00 32.31 43.74
CA GLY A 143 4.93 33.27 44.04
C GLY A 143 4.64 33.39 45.54
N LEU A 144 4.54 32.26 46.25
CA LEU A 144 4.36 32.23 47.70
C LEU A 144 5.55 32.85 48.45
N LEU A 145 6.79 32.58 48.01
CA LEU A 145 7.99 33.20 48.59
C LEU A 145 8.02 34.72 48.38
N LEU A 146 7.57 35.19 47.20
CA LEU A 146 7.44 36.63 46.93
C LEU A 146 6.38 37.27 47.85
N LEU A 147 5.24 36.61 48.01
CA LEU A 147 4.17 37.07 48.89
C LEU A 147 4.63 37.10 50.35
N ALA A 148 5.33 36.07 50.81
CA ALA A 148 5.91 36.03 52.16
C ALA A 148 6.91 37.17 52.38
N ALA A 149 7.80 37.44 51.42
CA ALA A 149 8.72 38.57 51.50
C ALA A 149 8.01 39.93 51.56
N LEU A 150 6.93 40.11 50.80
CA LEU A 150 6.09 41.32 50.86
C LEU A 150 5.37 41.48 52.20
N VAL A 151 4.84 40.39 52.76
CA VAL A 151 4.20 40.40 54.08
C VAL A 151 5.22 40.78 55.16
N VAL A 152 6.42 40.18 55.13
CA VAL A 152 7.51 40.53 56.07
C VAL A 152 7.88 42.02 55.94
N ALA A 153 8.02 42.53 54.70
CA ALA A 153 8.31 43.94 54.48
C ALA A 153 7.19 44.86 55.00
N ALA A 154 5.92 44.51 54.78
CA ALA A 154 4.77 45.29 55.25
C ALA A 154 4.68 45.31 56.80
N VAL A 155 4.89 44.16 57.44
CA VAL A 155 4.93 44.04 58.90
C VAL A 155 6.09 44.85 59.47
N GLN A 156 7.28 44.78 58.86
CA GLN A 156 8.45 45.55 59.29
C GLN A 156 8.22 47.07 59.15
N LEU A 157 7.56 47.51 58.08
CA LEU A 157 7.21 48.92 57.87
C LEU A 157 6.19 49.41 58.91
N TRP A 158 5.20 48.58 59.26
CA TRP A 158 4.22 48.88 60.30
C TRP A 158 4.86 48.96 61.69
N LEU A 159 5.81 48.07 62.00
CA LEU A 159 6.62 48.12 63.22
C LEU A 159 7.43 49.42 63.29
N MET A 160 8.13 49.80 62.21
CA MET A 160 8.89 51.07 62.18
C MET A 160 8.01 52.30 62.41
N ALA A 161 6.75 52.27 61.96
CA ALA A 161 5.80 53.36 62.16
C ALA A 161 5.29 53.45 63.61
N THR A 162 5.21 52.32 64.34
CA THR A 162 4.62 52.25 65.69
C THR A 162 5.65 52.31 66.81
N THR A 163 6.82 51.69 66.65
CA THR A 163 7.87 51.59 67.69
C THR A 163 9.11 52.44 67.41
N GLY A 164 9.16 53.12 66.27
CA GLY A 164 10.30 53.93 65.84
C GLY A 164 11.36 53.14 65.04
N VAL A 165 12.35 53.86 64.51
CA VAL A 165 13.37 53.28 63.61
C VAL A 165 14.61 52.87 64.40
N VAL A 166 14.89 51.56 64.44
CA VAL A 166 16.11 50.98 65.00
C VAL A 166 17.06 50.59 63.85
N PRO A 167 18.40 50.73 63.97
CA PRO A 167 19.33 50.38 62.88
C PRO A 167 19.16 48.96 62.31
N GLY A 168 18.74 47.99 63.13
CA GLY A 168 18.44 46.62 62.67
C GLY A 168 17.25 46.50 61.70
N SER A 169 16.30 47.44 61.73
CA SER A 169 15.10 47.41 60.86
C SER A 169 15.44 47.57 59.37
N TRP A 170 16.49 48.32 59.05
CA TRP A 170 16.98 48.49 57.68
C TRP A 170 17.56 47.20 57.10
N LEU A 171 18.20 46.37 57.93
CA LEU A 171 18.72 45.06 57.51
C LEU A 171 17.59 44.09 57.14
N VAL A 172 16.50 44.10 57.91
CA VAL A 172 15.31 43.27 57.62
C VAL A 172 14.63 43.72 56.32
N LEU A 173 14.47 45.03 56.11
CA LEU A 173 13.94 45.59 54.86
C LEU A 173 14.83 45.28 53.65
N ALA A 174 16.15 45.43 53.79
CA ALA A 174 17.11 45.09 52.74
C ALA A 174 17.07 43.59 52.39
N GLY A 175 16.97 42.71 53.41
CA GLY A 175 16.82 41.27 53.23
C GLY A 175 15.51 40.90 52.51
N ALA A 176 14.39 41.52 52.88
CA ALA A 176 13.10 41.31 52.22
C ALA A 176 13.12 41.79 50.76
N ALA A 177 13.74 42.94 50.49
CA ALA A 177 13.92 43.46 49.13
C ALA A 177 14.79 42.52 48.28
N ALA A 178 15.93 42.05 48.82
CA ALA A 178 16.80 41.10 48.13
C ALA A 178 16.09 39.76 47.84
N ALA A 179 15.34 39.22 48.81
CA ALA A 179 14.53 38.01 48.63
C ALA A 179 13.45 38.19 47.55
N GLY A 180 12.80 39.36 47.52
CA GLY A 180 11.85 39.73 46.48
C GLY A 180 12.48 39.75 45.08
N VAL A 181 13.65 40.38 44.94
CA VAL A 181 14.39 40.44 43.67
C VAL A 181 14.81 39.04 43.18
N VAL A 182 15.32 38.20 44.08
CA VAL A 182 15.68 36.80 43.77
C VAL A 182 14.45 36.01 43.31
N SER A 183 13.32 36.15 44.02
CA SER A 183 12.07 35.50 43.63
C SER A 183 11.58 35.94 42.25
N VAL A 184 11.63 37.25 41.94
CA VAL A 184 11.26 37.78 40.62
C VAL A 184 12.22 37.27 39.52
N ARG A 185 13.52 37.17 39.78
CA ARG A 185 14.50 36.58 38.84
C ARG A 185 14.18 35.11 38.55
N ILE A 186 13.86 34.33 39.57
CA ILE A 186 13.45 32.91 39.43
C ILE A 186 12.15 32.81 38.61
N GLN A 187 11.15 33.64 38.89
CA GLN A 187 9.91 33.67 38.13
C GLN A 187 10.14 34.03 36.65
N ARG A 188 10.98 35.03 36.36
CA ARG A 188 11.35 35.41 34.98
C ARG A 188 12.06 34.27 34.24
N GLY A 189 12.99 33.58 34.90
CA GLY A 189 13.67 32.41 34.34
C GLY A 189 12.71 31.25 34.04
N ILE A 190 11.75 31.00 34.93
CA ILE A 190 10.69 29.99 34.72
C ILE A 190 9.81 30.38 33.53
N VAL A 191 9.38 31.65 33.43
CA VAL A 191 8.55 32.14 32.31
C VAL A 191 9.28 32.01 30.98
N ALA A 192 10.55 32.42 30.91
CA ALA A 192 11.38 32.27 29.72
C ALA A 192 11.49 30.79 29.28
N ARG A 193 11.73 29.88 30.24
CA ARG A 193 11.77 28.43 29.97
C ARG A 193 10.42 27.88 29.53
N THR A 194 9.31 28.31 30.13
CA THR A 194 7.97 27.89 29.69
C THR A 194 7.64 28.38 28.28
N ARG A 195 8.04 29.60 27.93
CA ARG A 195 7.88 30.14 26.56
C ARG A 195 8.74 29.39 25.56
N ALA A 196 9.99 29.05 25.91
CA ALA A 196 10.86 28.25 25.06
C ALA A 196 10.28 26.84 24.80
N VAL A 197 9.76 26.17 25.83
CA VAL A 197 9.10 24.86 25.69
C VAL A 197 7.81 24.97 24.88
N ALA A 198 7.01 26.02 25.05
CA ALA A 198 5.81 26.27 24.26
C ALA A 198 6.14 26.56 22.79
N ALA A 199 7.21 27.30 22.52
CA ALA A 199 7.67 27.58 21.16
C ALA A 199 8.13 26.31 20.42
N LEU A 200 8.80 25.38 21.11
CA LEU A 200 9.18 24.07 20.54
C LEU A 200 7.95 23.20 20.22
N ALA A 201 6.88 23.29 21.01
CA ALA A 201 5.63 22.57 20.76
C ALA A 201 4.77 23.23 19.67
N ALA A 202 4.88 24.55 19.49
CA ALA A 202 4.18 25.32 18.47
C ALA A 202 4.95 25.41 17.15
N ALA A 203 6.15 24.83 17.06
CA ALA A 203 6.88 24.73 15.82
C ALA A 203 5.96 24.07 14.77
N PRO A 204 5.67 24.76 13.65
CA PRO A 204 4.76 24.22 12.65
C PRO A 204 5.32 22.86 12.22
N VAL A 205 4.49 21.83 12.30
CA VAL A 205 4.79 20.54 11.67
C VAL A 205 4.94 20.87 10.19
N ALA A 206 6.18 21.06 9.75
CA ALA A 206 6.50 21.14 8.34
C ALA A 206 6.03 19.81 7.77
N ARG A 207 4.84 19.82 7.14
CA ARG A 207 4.45 18.71 6.29
C ARG A 207 5.56 18.66 5.27
N ALA A 208 6.40 17.62 5.36
CA ALA A 208 7.26 17.24 4.28
C ALA A 208 6.31 16.91 3.13
N SER A 209 6.00 17.90 2.30
CA SER A 209 5.45 17.66 0.99
C SER A 209 6.46 16.73 0.34
N SER A 210 6.09 15.47 0.16
CA SER A 210 6.87 14.56 -0.66
C SER A 210 7.03 15.27 -1.99
N ARG A 211 8.24 15.75 -2.27
CA ARG A 211 8.59 16.35 -3.55
C ARG A 211 8.59 15.18 -4.53
N LEU A 212 7.39 14.80 -4.98
CA LEU A 212 7.24 13.92 -6.11
C LEU A 212 7.67 14.77 -7.29
N ILE A 213 8.83 14.42 -7.84
CA ILE A 213 9.33 14.84 -9.15
C ILE A 213 9.91 16.27 -9.14
N ASP A 214 11.00 16.44 -9.89
CA ASP A 214 11.61 17.71 -10.27
C ASP A 214 10.68 18.52 -11.21
N ALA A 215 9.41 18.67 -10.81
CA ALA A 215 8.52 19.63 -11.42
C ALA A 215 8.98 21.00 -10.92
N GLU A 216 9.39 21.86 -11.86
CA GLU A 216 9.57 23.27 -11.60
C GLU A 216 8.31 23.78 -10.90
N PRO A 217 8.44 24.46 -9.74
CA PRO A 217 7.28 24.89 -9.00
C PRO A 217 6.52 25.89 -9.87
N VAL A 218 5.47 25.42 -10.53
CA VAL A 218 4.50 26.29 -11.18
C VAL A 218 4.04 27.23 -10.08
N THR A 219 4.46 28.50 -10.17
CA THR A 219 4.01 29.58 -9.31
C THR A 219 2.54 29.77 -9.59
N ALA A 220 1.71 28.93 -8.97
CA ALA A 220 0.29 29.12 -8.96
C ALA A 220 0.04 30.49 -8.31
N PRO A 221 -0.70 31.40 -8.97
CA PRO A 221 -1.06 32.65 -8.33
C PRO A 221 -1.74 32.31 -7.01
N ALA A 222 -1.38 33.04 -5.95
CA ALA A 222 -1.93 32.84 -4.62
C ALA A 222 -3.45 32.93 -4.72
N ARG A 223 -4.11 31.76 -4.78
CA ARG A 223 -5.57 31.66 -4.80
C ARG A 223 -6.03 32.13 -3.43
N GLY A 224 -6.41 33.40 -3.35
CA GLY A 224 -7.11 33.92 -2.19
C GLY A 224 -8.32 33.04 -1.95
N TRP A 225 -8.46 32.54 -0.72
CA TRP A 225 -9.66 31.82 -0.33
C TRP A 225 -10.84 32.78 -0.44
N THR A 226 -11.63 32.64 -1.51
CA THR A 226 -12.89 33.34 -1.66
C THR A 226 -13.95 32.48 -0.99
N PRO A 227 -14.53 32.92 0.14
CA PRO A 227 -15.59 32.15 0.79
C PRO A 227 -16.74 31.95 -0.18
N VAL A 228 -17.18 30.69 -0.32
CA VAL A 228 -18.40 30.37 -1.05
C VAL A 228 -19.56 31.01 -0.30
N ALA A 229 -20.32 31.88 -0.98
CA ALA A 229 -21.47 32.53 -0.36
C ALA A 229 -22.48 31.45 0.05
N VAL A 230 -22.87 31.47 1.34
CA VAL A 230 -23.92 30.60 1.85
C VAL A 230 -25.21 30.93 1.10
N PRO A 231 -25.95 29.93 0.57
CA PRO A 231 -27.20 30.18 -0.13
C PRO A 231 -28.15 30.98 0.77
N LYS A 232 -28.75 32.02 0.18
CA LYS A 232 -29.64 32.93 0.89
C LYS A 232 -30.84 32.12 1.43
N PRO A 233 -31.26 32.33 2.69
CA PRO A 233 -32.35 31.55 3.23
C PRO A 233 -33.68 31.94 2.58
N LEU A 234 -34.49 30.91 2.30
CA LEU A 234 -35.73 30.92 1.50
C LEU A 234 -36.78 31.95 1.97
N TYR A 235 -36.77 32.34 3.24
CA TYR A 235 -37.70 33.35 3.78
C TYR A 235 -37.34 34.80 3.41
N LEU A 236 -36.12 35.05 2.91
CA LEU A 236 -35.67 36.36 2.40
C LEU A 236 -35.75 36.45 0.87
N GLU A 237 -36.13 35.36 0.19
CA GLU A 237 -36.48 35.38 -1.22
C GLU A 237 -37.92 35.87 -1.34
N ARG A 238 -38.08 37.15 -1.68
CA ARG A 238 -39.33 37.63 -2.26
C ARG A 238 -39.51 36.84 -3.55
N ASN A 239 -40.64 36.14 -3.71
CA ASN A 239 -41.01 35.26 -4.83
C ASN A 239 -40.99 35.99 -6.19
N GLU A 240 -39.84 36.48 -6.60
CA GLU A 240 -39.59 37.05 -7.91
C GLU A 240 -38.82 35.97 -8.67
N ALA A 241 -39.55 35.28 -9.54
CA ALA A 241 -38.98 34.21 -10.34
C ALA A 241 -37.71 34.73 -11.03
N PRO A 242 -36.57 34.00 -10.96
CA PRO A 242 -35.36 34.40 -11.65
C PRO A 242 -35.71 34.65 -13.12
N ARG A 243 -35.50 35.88 -13.62
CA ARG A 243 -35.45 36.16 -15.07
C ARG A 243 -34.16 35.58 -15.63
N VAL A 244 -33.97 34.28 -15.45
CA VAL A 244 -33.00 33.52 -16.21
C VAL A 244 -33.62 33.44 -17.61
N PRO A 245 -32.97 33.98 -18.65
CA PRO A 245 -33.43 33.70 -20.01
C PRO A 245 -33.46 32.18 -20.14
N VAL A 246 -34.65 31.62 -20.37
CA VAL A 246 -34.82 30.19 -20.60
C VAL A 246 -34.03 29.88 -21.86
N VAL A 247 -32.78 29.44 -21.68
CA VAL A 247 -31.97 28.92 -22.76
C VAL A 247 -32.76 27.69 -23.25
N PRO A 248 -33.13 27.63 -24.54
CA PRO A 248 -33.91 26.51 -25.05
C PRO A 248 -33.17 25.22 -24.69
N ALA A 249 -33.92 24.20 -24.26
CA ALA A 249 -33.35 22.91 -23.92
C ALA A 249 -32.55 22.38 -25.12
N GLN A 250 -31.22 22.55 -25.05
CA GLN A 250 -30.32 22.05 -26.07
C GLN A 250 -30.50 20.53 -26.10
N ARG A 251 -30.74 19.98 -27.29
CA ARG A 251 -30.95 18.54 -27.42
C ARG A 251 -29.70 17.84 -26.89
N ALA A 252 -29.87 16.80 -26.07
CA ALA A 252 -28.74 16.09 -25.46
C ALA A 252 -27.70 15.63 -26.50
N GLU A 253 -28.14 15.32 -27.72
CA GLU A 253 -27.27 14.98 -28.84
C GLU A 253 -26.34 16.13 -29.29
N GLU A 254 -26.81 17.37 -29.24
CA GLU A 254 -26.01 18.55 -29.60
C GLU A 254 -24.93 18.81 -28.55
N LEU A 255 -25.26 18.62 -27.26
CA LEU A 255 -24.29 18.69 -26.16
C LEU A 255 -23.23 17.58 -26.27
N LEU A 256 -23.64 16.35 -26.59
CA LEU A 256 -22.72 15.23 -26.79
C LEU A 256 -21.82 15.45 -28.01
N ARG A 257 -22.36 16.02 -29.11
CA ARG A 257 -21.56 16.39 -30.29
C ARG A 257 -20.57 17.52 -29.98
N ALA A 258 -20.96 18.53 -29.20
CA ALA A 258 -20.06 19.60 -28.77
C ALA A 258 -18.92 19.08 -27.89
N ALA A 259 -19.25 18.22 -26.91
CA ALA A 259 -18.26 17.60 -26.04
C ALA A 259 -17.30 16.67 -26.80
N ALA A 260 -17.79 15.92 -27.79
CA ALA A 260 -16.96 15.09 -28.65
C ALA A 260 -15.99 15.93 -29.48
N ALA A 261 -16.45 17.03 -30.07
CA ALA A 261 -15.62 17.95 -30.83
C ALA A 261 -14.56 18.65 -29.95
N GLU A 262 -14.85 18.89 -28.67
CA GLU A 262 -13.87 19.39 -27.70
C GLU A 262 -12.83 18.33 -27.33
N ALA A 263 -13.26 17.08 -27.15
CA ALA A 263 -12.35 15.96 -26.88
C ALA A 263 -11.40 15.70 -28.06
N GLU A 264 -11.89 15.74 -29.30
CA GLU A 264 -11.05 15.62 -30.50
C GLU A 264 -10.05 16.77 -30.60
N ARG A 265 -10.46 18.01 -30.33
CA ARG A 265 -9.54 19.16 -30.27
C ARG A 265 -8.48 19.00 -29.19
N ALA A 266 -8.84 18.48 -28.03
CA ALA A 266 -7.89 18.20 -26.94
C ALA A 266 -6.90 17.09 -27.31
N LEU A 267 -7.36 16.03 -28.00
CA LEU A 267 -6.49 14.96 -28.50
C LEU A 267 -5.54 15.46 -29.58
N LEU A 268 -6.02 16.28 -30.52
CA LEU A 268 -5.18 16.91 -31.54
C LEU A 268 -4.14 17.85 -30.91
N ALA A 269 -4.53 18.62 -29.88
CA ALA A 269 -3.59 19.45 -29.13
C ALA A 269 -2.52 18.61 -28.41
N ALA A 270 -2.91 17.51 -27.76
CA ALA A 270 -1.99 16.61 -27.09
C ALA A 270 -1.04 15.87 -28.05
N HIS A 271 -1.47 15.57 -29.28
CA HIS A 271 -0.59 15.00 -30.31
C HIS A 271 0.27 16.06 -31.02
N ALA A 272 -0.17 17.32 -31.03
CA ALA A 272 0.62 18.43 -31.54
C ALA A 272 1.70 18.88 -30.55
N GLU A 273 1.55 18.55 -29.26
CA GLU A 273 2.63 18.64 -28.29
C GLU A 273 3.73 17.61 -28.67
N PRO A 274 5.01 18.03 -28.76
CA PRO A 274 6.08 17.14 -29.19
C PRO A 274 6.24 15.96 -28.21
N GLU A 275 6.08 14.73 -28.71
CA GLU A 275 6.14 13.45 -27.96
C GLU A 275 7.49 13.21 -27.25
N VAL A 276 8.54 13.93 -27.64
CA VAL A 276 9.86 13.82 -27.03
C VAL A 276 10.28 15.18 -26.48
N VAL A 277 10.00 15.42 -25.20
CA VAL A 277 10.69 16.48 -24.45
C VAL A 277 12.17 16.12 -24.44
N PRO A 278 13.06 16.91 -25.09
CA PRO A 278 14.48 16.66 -24.99
C PRO A 278 14.87 16.78 -23.52
N PHE A 279 15.48 15.73 -22.96
CA PHE A 279 16.06 15.81 -21.64
C PHE A 279 17.02 16.99 -21.62
N PRO A 280 16.87 17.97 -20.71
CA PRO A 280 17.86 19.02 -20.59
C PRO A 280 19.18 18.36 -20.22
N THR A 281 20.12 18.37 -21.17
CA THR A 281 21.49 17.99 -20.89
C THR A 281 21.98 18.98 -19.86
N ARG A 282 22.26 18.50 -18.64
CA ARG A 282 22.82 19.29 -17.57
C ARG A 282 23.95 20.14 -18.15
N PRO A 283 23.89 21.48 -18.10
CA PRO A 283 24.99 22.29 -18.60
C PRO A 283 26.25 21.83 -17.87
N ALA A 284 27.28 21.46 -18.63
CA ALA A 284 28.56 21.06 -18.09
C ALA A 284 29.03 22.20 -17.19
N VAL A 285 28.95 21.97 -15.88
CA VAL A 285 29.49 22.88 -14.88
C VAL A 285 30.97 23.00 -15.21
N ALA A 286 31.41 24.21 -15.54
CA ALA A 286 32.82 24.54 -15.68
C ALA A 286 33.58 23.97 -14.47
N PRO A 287 34.77 23.36 -14.65
CA PRO A 287 35.45 22.66 -13.57
C PRO A 287 35.67 23.61 -12.40
N ALA A 288 34.86 23.42 -11.35
CA ALA A 288 35.08 24.06 -10.06
C ALA A 288 36.44 23.58 -9.55
N ALA A 289 37.23 24.53 -9.06
CA ALA A 289 38.51 24.29 -8.40
C ALA A 289 38.45 23.07 -7.47
N PRO A 290 39.55 22.31 -7.30
CA PRO A 290 39.55 21.05 -6.56
C PRO A 290 39.04 21.26 -5.15
N VAL A 291 37.79 20.86 -4.94
CA VAL A 291 37.21 20.68 -3.61
C VAL A 291 38.01 19.57 -2.95
N THR A 292 38.75 19.93 -1.90
CA THR A 292 39.35 18.97 -0.98
C THR A 292 38.26 18.00 -0.55
N THR A 293 38.42 16.74 -0.95
CA THR A 293 37.59 15.64 -0.49
C THR A 293 37.61 15.63 1.03
N PRO A 294 36.46 15.77 1.73
CA PRO A 294 36.43 15.56 3.16
C PRO A 294 36.83 14.10 3.43
N ALA A 295 37.70 13.90 4.42
CA ALA A 295 38.16 12.57 4.81
C ALA A 295 36.96 11.63 5.01
N PRO A 296 37.01 10.39 4.48
CA PRO A 296 35.90 9.46 4.57
C PRO A 296 35.57 9.21 6.05
N SER A 297 34.31 9.41 6.43
CA SER A 297 33.86 9.16 7.79
C SER A 297 34.06 7.68 8.13
N ARG A 298 34.38 7.36 9.39
CA ARG A 298 34.59 5.98 9.90
C ARG A 298 33.43 5.00 9.65
N PHE A 299 32.28 5.53 9.26
CA PHE A 299 31.06 4.76 9.00
C PHE A 299 30.78 4.54 7.52
N ALA A 300 31.56 5.17 6.63
CA ALA A 300 31.40 5.01 5.17
C ALA A 300 31.70 3.58 4.70
N SER A 301 32.43 2.79 5.49
CA SER A 301 32.78 1.40 5.23
C SER A 301 31.96 0.37 6.02
N MET A 302 31.02 0.79 6.88
CA MET A 302 30.14 -0.15 7.57
C MET A 302 29.08 -0.69 6.61
N GLY A 303 29.26 -1.93 6.15
CA GLY A 303 28.31 -2.64 5.27
C GLY A 303 28.81 -2.89 3.85
N ILE A 304 29.97 -2.33 3.48
CA ILE A 304 30.66 -2.70 2.24
C ILE A 304 31.51 -3.93 2.57
N VAL A 305 31.00 -5.10 2.21
CA VAL A 305 31.85 -6.29 2.08
C VAL A 305 32.68 -6.03 0.83
N GLY A 306 33.99 -5.79 0.99
CA GLY A 306 34.90 -5.63 -0.13
C GLY A 306 34.80 -6.84 -1.07
N GLU A 307 35.16 -6.65 -2.34
CA GLU A 307 35.27 -7.77 -3.28
C GLU A 307 36.20 -8.81 -2.66
N VAL A 308 35.59 -9.92 -2.22
CA VAL A 308 36.35 -11.09 -1.82
C VAL A 308 36.90 -11.64 -3.12
N GLU A 309 38.20 -11.46 -3.36
CA GLU A 309 38.99 -12.23 -4.32
C GLU A 309 39.03 -13.70 -3.83
N GLY A 310 37.87 -14.32 -3.82
CA GLY A 310 37.70 -15.75 -3.68
C GLY A 310 37.62 -16.28 -5.09
N ALA A 311 38.72 -16.82 -5.60
CA ALA A 311 38.66 -17.78 -6.70
C ALA A 311 37.64 -18.84 -6.30
N MET A 312 36.46 -18.78 -6.93
CA MET A 312 35.36 -19.68 -6.66
C MET A 312 35.89 -21.11 -6.87
N PRO A 313 35.87 -21.99 -5.86
CA PRO A 313 36.45 -23.32 -6.00
C PRO A 313 35.74 -24.06 -7.14
N ASP A 314 36.52 -24.60 -8.08
CA ASP A 314 36.00 -25.26 -9.28
C ASP A 314 35.12 -26.45 -8.87
N LEU A 315 33.82 -26.26 -9.02
CA LEU A 315 32.79 -27.22 -8.63
C LEU A 315 32.94 -28.53 -9.41
N ASP A 316 33.51 -28.47 -10.62
CA ASP A 316 33.70 -29.65 -11.46
C ASP A 316 34.78 -30.58 -10.91
N GLU A 317 35.83 -30.03 -10.29
CA GLU A 317 36.87 -30.81 -9.61
C GLU A 317 36.30 -31.52 -8.36
N VAL A 318 35.53 -30.80 -7.55
CA VAL A 318 34.86 -31.36 -6.36
C VAL A 318 33.90 -32.48 -6.75
N LEU A 319 33.10 -32.27 -7.80
CA LEU A 319 32.19 -33.29 -8.29
C LEU A 319 32.96 -34.47 -8.90
N ARG A 320 34.07 -34.25 -9.63
CA ARG A 320 34.92 -35.31 -10.22
C ARG A 320 35.50 -36.23 -9.15
N ARG A 321 36.01 -35.67 -8.05
CA ARG A 321 36.56 -36.43 -6.92
C ARG A 321 35.51 -37.31 -6.24
N ARG A 322 34.23 -36.89 -6.24
CA ARG A 322 33.11 -37.69 -5.72
C ARG A 322 32.73 -38.86 -6.62
N ARG A 323 32.94 -38.77 -7.94
CA ARG A 323 32.60 -39.84 -8.89
C ARG A 323 33.68 -40.93 -8.97
N SER A 324 34.88 -40.62 -8.49
CA SER A 324 36.04 -41.52 -8.51
C SER A 324 36.38 -42.13 -7.14
N GLY A 325 35.52 -41.96 -6.13
CA GLY A 325 35.69 -42.48 -4.77
C GLY A 325 34.56 -43.38 -4.35
#